data_AF-P93131-F1
#
_entry.id   AF-P93131-F1
#
_cell.length_a   1.000
_cell.length_b   1.000
_cell.length_c   1.000
_cell.angle_alpha   90.00
_cell.angle_beta   90.00
_cell.angle_gamma   90.00
#
_symmetry.space_group_name_H-M   'P 1'
#
loop_
_entity.id
_entity.type
_entity.pdbx_description
1 polymer ?
#
loop_
_entity_poly.entity_id
_entity_poly.type
_entity_poly.pdbx_seq_one_letter_code
_entity_poly.pdbx_strand_id
1 'polypeptide(L)'
;SRFLFMKNKVRMICDCSVKPVKIIQDDSLAQPLSLCGSTLRAPHGCHAQYMANMGSVASLVMSVTVNEDEDDDGDTGSDQQPKGRKLWGLVVCHHTSPRFVP
;
A
#
# COMPACT_ATOMS: atom_id res chain seq x y z
N SER A 1 -4.24 -2.31 -5.06
CA SER A 1 -3.64 -1.61 -3.89
C SER A 1 -4.53 -1.66 -2.65
N ARG A 2 -5.85 -1.41 -2.75
CA ARG A 2 -6.79 -1.37 -1.61
C ARG A 2 -6.73 -2.62 -0.71
N PHE A 3 -6.70 -3.82 -1.29
CA PHE A 3 -6.56 -5.06 -0.51
C PHE A 3 -5.28 -5.12 0.33
N LEU A 4 -4.15 -4.61 -0.18
CA LEU A 4 -2.90 -4.57 0.58
C LEU A 4 -2.99 -3.63 1.78
N PHE A 5 -3.87 -2.62 1.76
CA PHE A 5 -4.08 -1.73 2.90
C PHE A 5 -4.91 -2.37 4.03
N MET A 6 -5.64 -3.45 3.74
CA MET A 6 -6.26 -4.26 4.80
C MET A 6 -5.23 -5.06 5.60
N LYS A 7 -4.14 -5.50 4.94
CA LYS A 7 -3.04 -6.24 5.58
C LYS A 7 -1.95 -5.31 6.13
N ASN A 8 -1.58 -4.28 5.37
CA ASN A 8 -0.52 -3.32 5.70
C ASN A 8 -1.14 -1.94 5.90
N LYS A 9 -1.39 -1.60 7.17
CA LYS A 9 -2.15 -0.40 7.52
C LYS A 9 -1.42 0.91 7.27
N VAL A 10 -0.10 0.87 7.12
CA VAL A 10 0.75 2.04 6.89
C VAL A 10 1.68 1.77 5.72
N ARG A 11 1.84 2.74 4.83
CA ARG A 11 2.79 2.70 3.73
C ARG A 11 3.47 4.04 3.55
N MET A 12 4.80 4.04 3.48
CA MET A 12 5.61 5.22 3.23
C MET A 12 6.34 5.10 1.90
N ILE A 13 6.44 6.22 1.19
CA ILE A 13 7.36 6.44 0.06
C ILE A 13 8.14 7.69 0.40
N CYS A 14 9.44 7.54 0.66
CA CYS A 14 10.28 8.66 1.08
C CYS A 14 10.60 9.62 -0.07
N ASP A 15 10.72 9.08 -1.28
CA ASP A 15 11.01 9.82 -2.51
C ASP A 15 10.53 9.01 -3.73
N CYS A 16 9.64 9.58 -4.54
CA CYS A 16 9.14 8.93 -5.75
C CYS A 16 10.07 9.04 -6.97
N SER A 17 11.10 9.88 -6.91
CA SER A 17 12.05 10.10 -8.00
C SER A 17 13.25 9.12 -7.97
N VAL A 18 13.46 8.46 -6.83
CA VAL A 18 14.56 7.51 -6.64
C VAL A 18 14.33 6.23 -7.43
N LYS A 19 15.37 5.77 -8.12
CA LYS A 19 15.36 4.50 -8.86
C LYS A 19 15.22 3.32 -7.88
N PRO A 20 14.28 2.38 -8.10
CA PRO A 20 14.15 1.19 -7.27
C PRO A 20 15.43 0.35 -7.26
N VAL A 21 15.77 -0.18 -6.08
CA VAL A 21 16.93 -1.07 -5.90
C VAL A 21 16.50 -2.52 -6.12
N LYS A 22 17.24 -3.25 -6.95
CA LYS A 22 16.97 -4.67 -7.24
C LYS A 22 17.33 -5.54 -6.04
N ILE A 23 16.44 -6.47 -5.68
CA ILE A 23 16.71 -7.50 -4.67
C ILE A 23 17.41 -8.68 -5.33
N ILE A 24 18.55 -9.10 -4.76
CA ILE A 24 19.22 -10.35 -5.12
C ILE A 24 18.55 -11.48 -4.36
N GLN A 25 18.18 -12.54 -5.08
CA GLN A 25 17.42 -13.67 -4.57
C GLN A 25 18.12 -14.96 -5.01
N ASP A 26 17.89 -16.04 -4.26
CA ASP A 26 18.40 -17.35 -4.61
C ASP A 26 17.66 -17.90 -5.84
N ASP A 27 18.41 -18.47 -6.80
CA ASP A 27 17.85 -18.99 -8.05
C ASP A 27 16.96 -20.23 -7.83
N SER A 28 17.03 -20.87 -6.67
CA SER A 28 16.14 -21.99 -6.30
C SER A 28 14.70 -21.58 -6.00
N LEU A 29 14.44 -20.27 -5.82
CA LEU A 29 13.09 -19.77 -5.59
C LEU A 29 12.25 -19.90 -6.88
N ALA A 30 11.16 -20.67 -6.79
CA ALA A 30 10.23 -20.85 -7.90
C ALA A 30 9.56 -19.54 -8.39
N GLN A 31 9.56 -18.50 -7.56
CA GLN A 31 9.01 -17.18 -7.88
C GLN A 31 9.69 -16.09 -7.04
N PRO A 32 9.63 -14.81 -7.47
CA PRO A 32 10.16 -13.70 -6.68
C PRO A 32 9.54 -13.60 -5.29
N LEU A 33 10.35 -13.24 -4.30
CA LEU A 33 9.95 -12.98 -2.93
C LEU A 33 8.83 -11.92 -2.89
N SER A 34 7.76 -12.23 -2.16
CA SER A 34 6.67 -11.28 -1.94
C SER A 34 7.10 -10.19 -0.96
N LEU A 35 7.25 -8.96 -1.46
CA LEU A 35 7.53 -7.77 -0.65
C LEU A 35 6.26 -7.06 -0.15
N CYS A 36 5.09 -7.70 -0.26
CA CYS A 36 3.81 -7.06 0.06
C CYS A 36 3.77 -6.46 1.48
N GLY A 37 4.43 -7.09 2.46
CA GLY A 37 4.55 -6.61 3.84
C GLY A 37 5.81 -5.82 4.16
N SER A 38 6.70 -5.59 3.20
CA SER A 38 7.92 -4.81 3.43
C SER A 38 7.62 -3.31 3.48
N THR A 39 8.14 -2.63 4.49
CA THR A 39 8.08 -1.16 4.63
C THR A 39 8.88 -0.43 3.54
N LEU A 40 9.89 -1.09 2.97
CA LEU A 40 10.78 -0.54 1.94
C LEU A 40 10.34 -0.88 0.51
N ARG A 41 9.16 -1.49 0.33
CA ARG A 41 8.68 -1.88 -0.99
C ARG A 41 8.50 -0.64 -1.89
N ALA A 42 9.28 -0.62 -2.97
CA ALA A 42 9.23 0.45 -3.97
C ALA A 42 7.80 0.65 -4.54
N PRO A 43 7.42 1.90 -4.87
CA PRO A 43 6.19 2.15 -5.62
C PRO A 43 6.26 1.53 -7.01
N HIS A 44 5.10 1.10 -7.51
CA HIS A 44 4.96 0.77 -8.92
C HIS A 44 5.20 2.03 -9.77
N GLY A 45 5.81 1.89 -10.96
CA GLY A 45 6.21 3.02 -11.80
C GLY A 45 5.07 3.98 -12.12
N CYS A 46 3.85 3.47 -12.39
CA CYS A 46 2.68 4.33 -12.62
C CYS A 46 2.35 5.23 -11.42
N HIS A 47 2.53 4.73 -10.19
CA HIS A 47 2.24 5.49 -8.98
C HIS A 47 3.36 6.48 -8.65
N ALA A 48 4.61 6.11 -8.91
CA ALA A 48 5.75 7.03 -8.81
C ALA A 48 5.59 8.22 -9.78
N GLN A 49 5.21 7.95 -11.03
CA GLN A 49 4.94 9.01 -12.01
C GLN A 49 3.72 9.86 -11.64
N TYR A 50 2.66 9.24 -11.11
CA TYR A 50 1.49 9.97 -10.60
C TYR A 50 1.87 10.94 -9.48
N MET A 51 2.69 10.49 -8.52
CA MET A 51 3.21 11.32 -7.44
C MET A 51 4.04 12.49 -7.97
N ALA A 52 4.94 12.23 -8.94
CA ALA A 52 5.74 13.27 -9.58
C ALA A 52 4.86 14.32 -10.29
N ASN A 53 3.84 13.87 -11.04
CA ASN A 53 2.91 14.77 -11.73
C ASN A 53 2.07 15.62 -10.76
N MET A 54 1.81 15.12 -9.55
CA MET A 54 1.09 15.84 -8.50
C MET A 54 1.98 16.81 -7.72
N GLY A 55 3.31 16.73 -7.86
CA GLY A 55 4.26 17.48 -7.02
C GLY A 55 4.44 16.89 -5.61
N SER A 56 4.03 15.64 -5.41
CA SER A 56 4.12 14.92 -4.14
C SER A 56 5.38 14.05 -4.11
N VAL A 57 6.52 14.60 -3.71
CA VAL A 57 7.81 13.88 -3.69
C VAL A 57 7.80 12.72 -2.69
N ALA A 58 7.25 12.95 -1.49
CA ALA A 58 7.08 11.92 -0.47
C ALA A 58 5.59 11.71 -0.16
N SER A 59 5.24 10.50 0.26
CA SER A 59 3.87 10.17 0.69
C SER A 59 3.86 9.20 1.87
N LEU A 60 2.96 9.46 2.82
CA LEU A 60 2.59 8.53 3.88
C LEU A 60 1.09 8.24 3.76
N VAL A 61 0.73 6.97 3.66
CA VAL A 61 -0.66 6.53 3.52
C VAL A 61 -1.01 5.61 4.69
N MET A 62 -2.12 5.91 5.35
CA MET A 62 -2.65 5.13 6.47
C MET A 62 -4.07 4.66 6.14
N SER A 63 -4.36 3.38 6.38
CA SER A 63 -5.67 2.79 6.15
C SER A 63 -6.63 3.13 7.28
N VAL A 64 -7.84 3.56 6.93
CA VAL A 64 -8.96 3.68 7.86
C VAL A 64 -9.88 2.47 7.65
N THR A 65 -9.94 1.59 8.64
CA THR A 65 -10.79 0.40 8.61
C THR A 65 -11.88 0.49 9.66
N VAL A 66 -13.11 0.17 9.28
CA VAL A 66 -14.27 0.08 10.17
C VAL A 66 -14.68 -1.39 10.32
N ASN A 67 -15.29 -1.72 11.45
CA ASN A 67 -15.93 -3.01 11.60
C ASN A 67 -17.32 -2.94 10.95
N GLU A 68 -17.75 -4.03 10.33
CA GLU A 68 -19.13 -4.19 9.87
C GLU A 68 -19.82 -5.13 10.87
N ASP A 69 -20.94 -4.72 11.44
CA ASP A 69 -21.74 -5.52 12.36
C ASP A 69 -22.50 -6.60 11.57
N GLU A 70 -22.68 -7.79 12.16
CA GLU A 70 -23.18 -9.01 11.50
C GLU A 70 -24.70 -9.02 11.22
N ASP A 71 -25.40 -7.88 11.29
CA ASP A 71 -26.86 -7.80 11.31
C ASP A 71 -27.52 -7.36 9.98
N ASP A 72 -26.80 -7.33 8.86
CA ASP A 72 -27.37 -7.00 7.54
C ASP A 72 -27.41 -8.23 6.62
N ASP A 73 -28.55 -8.91 6.62
CA ASP A 73 -28.95 -9.94 5.65
C ASP A 73 -28.91 -9.36 4.22
N GLY A 74 -27.86 -9.68 3.45
CA GLY A 74 -27.75 -9.17 2.09
C GLY A 74 -26.58 -9.76 1.31
N ASP A 75 -26.86 -10.83 0.58
CA ASP A 75 -26.05 -11.39 -0.51
C ASP A 75 -25.27 -10.32 -1.31
N THR A 76 -23.94 -10.47 -1.39
CA THR A 76 -23.17 -10.07 -2.57
C THR A 76 -21.86 -10.85 -2.62
N GLY A 77 -21.70 -11.59 -3.71
CA GLY A 77 -20.63 -12.55 -3.91
C GLY A 77 -19.21 -11.98 -4.09
N SER A 78 -18.29 -12.95 -4.14
CA SER A 78 -16.88 -12.89 -4.57
C SER A 78 -15.91 -12.01 -3.77
N ASP A 79 -14.82 -12.68 -3.35
CA ASP A 79 -13.52 -12.16 -2.91
C ASP A 79 -13.30 -11.84 -1.42
N GLN A 80 -12.87 -12.87 -0.68
CA GLN A 80 -11.81 -12.88 0.36
C GLN A 80 -11.63 -11.64 1.27
N GLN A 81 -12.68 -10.93 1.66
CA GLN A 81 -12.63 -10.02 2.81
C GLN A 81 -12.81 -10.84 4.10
N PRO A 82 -11.97 -10.63 5.13
CA PRO A 82 -12.26 -11.16 6.45
C PRO A 82 -13.58 -10.56 6.91
N LYS A 83 -14.61 -11.41 7.02
CA LYS A 83 -15.96 -11.05 7.49
C LYS A 83 -15.83 -10.21 8.76
N GLY A 84 -16.40 -9.01 8.74
CA GLY A 84 -16.41 -8.08 9.88
C GLY A 84 -15.47 -6.87 9.79
N ARG A 85 -14.63 -6.71 8.75
CA ARG A 85 -13.83 -5.48 8.56
C ARG A 85 -13.78 -4.98 7.12
N LYS A 86 -13.97 -3.66 6.97
CA LYS A 86 -13.95 -2.96 5.67
C LYS A 86 -13.00 -1.78 5.66
N LEU A 87 -12.33 -1.59 4.52
CA LEU A 87 -11.55 -0.38 4.23
C LEU A 87 -12.51 0.78 3.93
N TRP A 88 -12.72 1.65 4.91
CA TRP A 88 -13.54 2.85 4.75
C TRP A 88 -12.84 3.86 3.83
N GLY A 89 -11.56 4.11 4.07
CA GLY A 89 -10.82 5.11 3.32
C GLY A 89 -9.33 5.12 3.65
N LEU A 90 -8.64 6.16 3.18
CA LEU A 90 -7.21 6.37 3.42
C LEU A 90 -7.00 7.79 3.93
N VAL A 91 -6.13 7.93 4.94
CA VAL A 91 -5.50 9.21 5.25
C VAL A 91 -4.21 9.26 4.45
N VAL A 92 -4.07 10.30 3.61
CA VAL A 92 -2.91 10.47 2.71
C VAL A 92 -2.20 11.77 3.06
N CYS A 93 -0.93 11.68 3.43
CA CYS A 93 -0.05 12.82 3.64
C CYS A 93 0.90 12.93 2.44
N HIS A 94 1.14 14.17 1.98
CA HIS A 94 2.11 14.48 0.93
C HIS A 94 3.19 15.42 1.47
N HIS A 95 4.40 15.31 0.93
CA HIS A 95 5.45 16.29 1.15
C HIS A 95 6.11 16.67 -0.18
N THR A 96 6.46 17.95 -0.32
CA THR A 96 7.08 18.52 -1.52
C THR A 96 8.59 18.25 -1.60
N SER A 97 9.18 17.71 -0.53
CA SER A 97 10.56 17.24 -0.47
C SER A 97 10.62 15.81 0.04
N PRO A 98 11.75 15.09 -0.15
CA PRO A 98 11.93 13.77 0.43
C PRO A 98 11.71 13.81 1.95
N ARG A 99 11.03 12.80 2.49
CA ARG A 99 10.75 12.72 3.94
C ARG A 99 10.65 11.29 4.42
N PHE A 100 11.41 10.99 5.46
CA PHE A 100 11.27 9.78 6.27
C PHE A 100 10.71 10.18 7.65
N VAL A 101 9.82 9.36 8.20
CA VAL A 101 9.26 9.55 9.55
C VAL A 101 9.60 8.29 10.37
N PRO A 102 10.29 8.41 11.52
CA PRO A 102 10.63 7.28 12.38
C PRO A 102 9.42 6.57 12.98
#